data_AF-A0A9C9XPQ2-F1
#
_entry.id   AF-A0A9C9XPQ2-F1
#
_cell.length_a   1.000
_cell.length_b   1.000
_cell.length_c   1.000
_cell.angle_alpha   90.00
_cell.angle_beta   90.00
_cell.angle_gamma   90.00
#
_symmetry.space_group_name_H-M   'P 1'
#
loop_
_entity.id
_entity.type
_entity.pdbx_description
1 polymer ?
#
loop_
_entity_poly.entity_id
_entity_poly.type
_entity_poly.pdbx_seq_one_letter_code
_entity_poly.pdbx_strand_id
1 'polypeptide(L)'
;MDTFNTLHLLAELDHEHCHLNHGPGVDTAAIAATDYIVVPMGYREDGIREVSVRELVIPVCRDCAVALQGDEWTLLFCLDCGESRWVYRHFARNRYRHHILWLKGCPDCSGEFGGLYFNDPAQIIEQDHAAGERRPFMIVPGEATA
;
A
#
# COMPACT_ATOMS: atom_id res chain seq x y z
N MET A 1 -15.99 0.69 0.83
CA MET A 1 -15.98 -0.73 0.46
C MET A 1 -17.25 -1.39 0.98
N ASP A 2 -18.00 -2.09 0.14
CA ASP A 2 -19.09 -2.94 0.61
C ASP A 2 -18.54 -4.31 1.07
N THR A 3 -19.31 -5.00 1.91
CA THR A 3 -18.89 -6.29 2.49
C THR A 3 -18.65 -7.37 1.43
N PHE A 4 -19.33 -7.30 0.29
CA PHE A 4 -19.21 -8.29 -0.78
C PHE A 4 -17.88 -8.19 -1.52
N ASN A 5 -17.41 -6.97 -1.80
CA ASN A 5 -16.09 -6.75 -2.39
C ASN A 5 -14.97 -7.22 -1.46
N THR A 6 -15.09 -6.97 -0.14
CA THR A 6 -14.10 -7.50 0.82
C THR A 6 -14.09 -9.02 0.83
N LEU A 7 -15.26 -9.66 0.88
CA LEU A 7 -15.37 -11.12 0.88
C LEU A 7 -14.82 -11.75 -0.40
N HIS A 8 -15.00 -11.08 -1.55
CA HIS A 8 -14.44 -11.54 -2.82
C HIS A 8 -12.91 -11.47 -2.83
N LEU A 9 -12.33 -10.33 -2.42
CA LEU A 9 -10.87 -10.21 -2.31
C LEU A 9 -10.30 -11.26 -1.35
N LEU A 10 -10.90 -11.44 -0.18
CA LEU A 10 -10.45 -12.43 0.80
C LEU A 10 -10.52 -13.87 0.25
N ALA A 11 -11.44 -14.16 -0.66
CA ALA A 11 -11.54 -15.48 -1.29
C ALA A 11 -10.48 -15.72 -2.38
N GLU A 12 -9.95 -14.65 -3.00
CA GLU A 12 -8.89 -14.75 -4.02
C GLU A 12 -7.49 -14.87 -3.40
N LEU A 13 -7.34 -14.40 -2.15
CA LEU A 13 -6.06 -14.34 -1.43
C LEU A 13 -5.33 -15.68 -1.30
N ASP A 14 -6.06 -16.79 -1.19
CA ASP A 14 -5.51 -18.15 -1.04
C ASP A 14 -4.68 -18.60 -2.26
N HIS A 15 -4.80 -17.89 -3.40
CA HIS A 15 -4.06 -18.17 -4.63
C HIS A 15 -3.09 -17.04 -5.01
N GLU A 16 -3.01 -16.00 -4.18
CA GLU A 16 -2.16 -14.84 -4.43
C GLU A 16 -0.81 -14.95 -3.71
N HIS A 17 0.16 -14.24 -4.26
CA HIS A 17 1.49 -14.10 -3.69
C HIS A 17 1.78 -12.62 -3.42
N CYS A 18 2.76 -12.34 -2.57
CA CYS A 18 3.07 -10.96 -2.23
C CYS A 18 3.67 -10.24 -3.45
N HIS A 19 3.07 -9.11 -3.81
CA HIS A 19 3.50 -8.31 -4.96
C HIS A 19 4.53 -7.24 -4.61
N LEU A 20 4.91 -7.14 -3.34
CA LEU A 20 5.96 -6.20 -2.92
C LEU A 20 7.35 -6.82 -3.09
N ASN A 21 8.34 -5.93 -3.24
CA ASN A 21 9.73 -6.30 -3.42
C ASN A 21 10.34 -6.74 -2.08
N HIS A 22 10.92 -7.94 -2.03
CA HIS A 22 11.56 -8.50 -0.82
C HIS A 22 13.08 -8.44 -0.86
N GLY A 23 13.64 -7.70 -1.81
CA GLY A 23 15.07 -7.58 -2.02
C GLY A 23 15.62 -8.55 -3.07
N PRO A 24 16.93 -8.45 -3.36
CA PRO A 24 17.57 -9.18 -4.44
C PRO A 24 17.60 -10.69 -4.17
N GLY A 25 17.31 -11.48 -5.20
CA GLY A 25 17.40 -12.94 -5.15
C GLY A 25 16.24 -13.63 -4.44
N VAL A 26 15.21 -12.88 -4.05
CA VAL A 26 13.98 -13.44 -3.47
C VAL A 26 12.96 -13.67 -4.58
N ASP A 27 12.46 -14.90 -4.68
CA ASP A 27 11.33 -15.24 -5.54
C ASP A 27 10.02 -14.89 -4.83
N THR A 28 9.39 -13.81 -5.26
CA THR A 28 8.13 -13.32 -4.67
C THR A 28 6.96 -14.26 -4.92
N ALA A 29 6.99 -15.07 -5.98
CA ALA A 29 5.93 -16.04 -6.29
C ALA A 29 5.87 -17.17 -5.24
N ALA A 30 6.94 -17.38 -4.48
CA ALA A 30 7.00 -18.35 -3.39
C ALA A 30 6.43 -17.81 -2.06
N ILE A 31 6.12 -16.51 -1.97
CA ILE A 31 5.69 -15.87 -0.72
C ILE A 31 4.18 -15.65 -0.77
N ALA A 32 3.43 -16.46 -0.02
CA ALA A 32 1.98 -16.33 0.05
C ALA A 32 1.54 -14.95 0.56
N ALA A 33 0.52 -14.39 -0.08
CA ALA A 33 -0.17 -13.22 0.44
C ALA A 33 -1.06 -13.60 1.63
N THR A 34 -1.18 -12.70 2.59
CA THR A 34 -2.04 -12.87 3.78
C THR A 34 -2.97 -11.68 4.02
N ASP A 35 -2.80 -10.60 3.25
CA ASP A 35 -3.64 -9.40 3.32
C ASP A 35 -3.55 -8.62 1.99
N TYR A 36 -4.29 -7.52 1.88
CA TYR A 36 -4.23 -6.58 0.77
C TYR A 36 -3.98 -5.15 1.26
N ILE A 37 -3.11 -4.42 0.54
CA ILE A 37 -3.13 -2.96 0.56
C ILE A 37 -4.17 -2.52 -0.46
N VAL A 38 -5.18 -1.77 -0.01
CA VAL A 38 -6.23 -1.22 -0.87
C VAL A 38 -6.18 0.29 -0.81
N VAL A 39 -5.96 0.95 -1.95
CA VAL A 39 -5.94 2.41 -2.05
C VAL A 39 -6.87 2.91 -3.15
N PRO A 40 -7.78 3.85 -2.85
CA PRO A 40 -8.59 4.49 -3.86
C PRO A 40 -7.70 5.38 -4.74
N MET A 41 -7.67 5.08 -6.04
CA MET A 41 -6.98 5.87 -7.05
C MET A 41 -8.01 6.56 -7.93
N GLY A 42 -7.96 7.88 -8.01
CA GLY A 42 -8.83 8.67 -8.87
C GLY A 42 -8.14 9.92 -9.38
N TYR A 43 -8.67 10.49 -10.46
CA TYR A 43 -8.26 11.80 -10.94
C TYR A 43 -9.44 12.77 -10.88
N ARG A 44 -9.12 14.04 -10.64
CA ARG A 44 -10.08 15.13 -10.79
C ARG A 44 -9.97 15.68 -12.21
N GLU A 45 -11.04 15.55 -12.98
CA GLU A 45 -11.21 16.29 -14.22
C GLU A 45 -11.69 17.70 -13.84
N ASP A 46 -10.92 18.72 -14.23
CA ASP A 46 -11.21 20.15 -14.02
C ASP A 46 -11.38 20.60 -12.55
N GLY A 47 -10.79 19.90 -11.59
CA GLY A 47 -10.78 20.29 -10.17
C GLY A 47 -12.13 20.18 -9.44
N ILE A 48 -13.22 19.89 -10.15
CA ILE A 48 -14.59 19.82 -9.61
C ILE A 48 -15.16 18.40 -9.74
N ARG A 49 -14.80 17.66 -10.80
CA ARG A 49 -15.39 16.36 -11.09
C ARG A 49 -14.40 15.25 -10.77
N GLU A 50 -14.71 14.47 -9.74
CA GLU A 50 -13.99 13.22 -9.46
C GLU A 50 -14.39 12.19 -10.51
N VAL A 51 -13.45 11.81 -11.38
CA VAL A 51 -13.68 10.84 -12.45
C VAL A 51 -12.90 9.58 -12.11
N SER A 52 -13.65 8.51 -11.90
CA SER A 52 -13.21 7.13 -11.63
C SER A 52 -12.30 6.94 -10.42
N VAL A 53 -12.89 6.58 -9.28
CA VAL A 53 -12.18 5.94 -8.17
C VAL A 53 -12.04 4.46 -8.53
N ARG A 54 -10.91 4.07 -9.12
CA ARG A 54 -10.53 2.65 -9.21
C ARG A 54 -9.72 2.32 -7.96
N GLU A 55 -10.00 1.19 -7.32
CA GLU A 55 -9.17 0.72 -6.21
C GLU A 55 -7.92 0.04 -6.77
N LEU A 56 -6.75 0.46 -6.29
CA LEU A 56 -5.51 -0.30 -6.43
C LEU A 56 -5.44 -1.30 -5.29
N VAL A 57 -5.42 -2.58 -5.63
CA VAL A 57 -5.37 -3.70 -4.69
C VAL A 57 -4.04 -4.42 -4.87
N ILE A 58 -3.25 -4.51 -3.80
CA ILE A 58 -1.92 -5.13 -3.82
C ILE A 58 -1.89 -6.24 -2.76
N PRO A 59 -1.80 -7.52 -3.15
CA PRO A 59 -1.62 -8.60 -2.20
C PRO A 59 -0.28 -8.49 -1.50
N VAL A 60 -0.28 -8.68 -0.18
CA VAL A 60 0.91 -8.56 0.66
C VAL A 60 1.04 -9.72 1.63
N CYS A 61 2.28 -10.16 1.87
CA CYS A 61 2.58 -11.12 2.92
C CYS A 61 2.53 -10.45 4.29
N ARG A 62 2.51 -11.29 5.34
CA ARG A 62 2.48 -10.86 6.74
C ARG A 62 3.64 -9.93 7.08
N ASP A 63 4.85 -10.22 6.62
CA ASP A 63 6.04 -9.44 6.97
C ASP A 63 5.98 -8.03 6.38
N CYS A 64 5.51 -7.91 5.14
CA CYS A 64 5.27 -6.61 4.51
C CYS A 64 4.18 -5.81 5.24
N ALA A 65 3.07 -6.47 5.60
CA ALA A 65 1.99 -5.83 6.34
C ALA A 65 2.46 -5.31 7.72
N VAL A 66 3.26 -6.11 8.44
CA VAL A 66 3.85 -5.72 9.73
C VAL A 66 4.85 -4.58 9.57
N ALA A 67 5.71 -4.62 8.54
CA ALA A 67 6.68 -3.57 8.28
C ALA A 67 6.02 -2.20 8.04
N LEU A 68 4.84 -2.18 7.41
CA LEU A 68 4.06 -0.95 7.20
C LEU A 68 3.41 -0.38 8.46
N GLN A 69 3.29 -1.16 9.53
CA GLN A 69 2.77 -0.69 10.82
C GLN A 69 3.88 -0.14 11.72
N GLY A 70 5.14 -0.50 11.44
CA GLY A 70 6.30 -0.04 12.18
C GLY A 70 6.88 1.28 11.67
N ASP A 71 7.67 1.94 12.50
CA ASP A 71 8.31 3.22 12.19
C ASP A 71 9.68 3.09 11.50
N GLU A 72 10.11 1.86 11.22
CA GLU A 72 11.43 1.58 10.66
C GLU A 72 11.48 1.71 9.13
N TRP A 73 10.35 1.47 8.47
CA TRP A 73 10.29 1.31 7.03
C TRP A 73 9.30 2.29 6.37
N THR A 74 9.63 2.70 5.15
CA THR A 74 8.71 3.37 4.23
C THR A 74 8.72 2.63 2.90
N LEU A 75 7.53 2.30 2.42
CA LEU A 75 7.30 1.74 1.10
C LEU A 75 7.18 2.87 0.07
N LEU A 76 8.00 2.82 -0.97
CA LEU A 76 7.82 3.58 -2.19
C LEU A 76 7.14 2.67 -3.22
N PHE A 77 6.03 3.09 -3.79
CA PHE A 77 5.32 2.32 -4.81
C PHE A 77 5.12 3.16 -6.06
N CYS A 78 5.52 2.63 -7.22
CA CYS A 78 5.36 3.30 -8.52
C CYS A 78 4.01 2.96 -9.14
N LEU A 79 3.19 3.97 -9.42
CA LEU A 79 1.88 3.79 -10.03
C LEU A 79 1.94 3.47 -11.53
N ASP A 80 3.04 3.83 -12.21
CA ASP A 80 3.22 3.57 -13.64
C ASP A 80 3.65 2.13 -13.94
N CYS A 81 4.60 1.59 -13.18
CA CYS A 81 5.13 0.24 -13.42
C CYS A 81 4.73 -0.80 -12.37
N GLY A 82 4.06 -0.41 -11.29
CA GLY A 82 3.70 -1.32 -10.19
C GLY A 82 4.87 -1.78 -9.33
N GLU A 83 6.09 -1.30 -9.59
CA GLU A 83 7.27 -1.67 -8.82
C GLU A 83 7.31 -1.00 -7.46
N SER A 84 7.88 -1.71 -6.49
CA SER A 84 7.99 -1.24 -5.11
C SER A 84 9.43 -1.26 -4.60
N ARG A 85 9.74 -0.35 -3.67
CA ARG A 85 11.04 -0.23 -3.00
C ARG A 85 10.84 0.08 -1.53
N TRP A 86 11.65 -0.55 -0.70
CA TRP A 86 11.66 -0.28 0.74
C TRP A 86 12.79 0.66 1.11
N VAL A 87 12.47 1.66 1.92
CA VAL A 87 13.43 2.58 2.51
C VAL A 87 13.49 2.32 4.00
N TYR A 88 14.66 1.88 4.47
CA TYR A 88 14.94 1.79 5.90
C TYR A 88 15.24 3.19 6.43
N ARG A 89 14.36 3.73 7.27
CA ARG A 89 14.38 5.13 7.68
C ARG A 89 15.66 5.50 8.44
N HIS A 90 16.26 4.55 9.16
CA HIS A 90 17.49 4.80 9.93
C HIS A 90 18.72 5.11 9.06
N PHE A 91 18.76 4.65 7.80
CA PHE A 91 19.83 4.99 6.85
C PHE A 91 19.40 6.02 5.80
N ALA A 92 18.17 6.49 5.85
CA ALA A 92 17.67 7.48 4.92
C ALA A 92 18.24 8.87 5.19
N ARG A 93 18.66 9.57 4.13
CA ARG A 93 19.03 10.99 4.20
C ARG A 93 17.83 11.89 4.50
N ASN A 94 16.64 11.48 4.03
CA ASN A 94 15.40 12.21 4.21
C ASN A 94 14.62 11.68 5.41
N ARG A 95 13.88 12.56 6.10
CA ARG A 95 12.98 12.19 7.19
C ARG A 95 11.62 11.78 6.63
N TYR A 96 11.46 10.49 6.34
CA TYR A 96 10.18 9.92 5.95
C TYR A 96 9.24 9.84 7.16
N ARG A 97 8.05 10.44 7.04
CA ARG A 97 7.01 10.42 8.09
C ARG A 97 5.88 9.45 7.78
N HIS A 98 5.68 9.12 6.51
CA HIS A 98 4.63 8.23 6.05
C HIS A 98 5.18 6.83 5.77
N HIS A 99 4.36 5.83 6.02
CA HIS A 99 4.66 4.42 5.80
C HIS A 99 4.54 4.06 4.32
N ILE A 100 3.65 4.71 3.57
CA ILE A 100 3.52 4.48 2.12
C ILE A 100 3.59 5.80 1.35
N LEU A 101 4.42 5.79 0.32
CA LEU A 101 4.62 6.87 -0.64
C LEU A 101 4.34 6.37 -2.06
N TRP A 102 3.32 6.94 -2.69
CA TRP A 102 2.92 6.62 -4.06
C TRP A 102 3.56 7.60 -5.04
N LEU A 103 4.38 7.07 -5.93
CA LEU A 103 5.04 7.83 -6.99
C LEU A 103 4.16 7.78 -8.23
N LYS A 104 3.83 8.95 -8.81
CA LYS A 104 3.15 8.98 -10.11
C LYS A 104 3.99 8.29 -11.19
N GLY A 105 5.32 8.36 -11.08
CA GLY A 105 6.28 7.58 -11.85
C GLY A 105 7.62 7.53 -11.11
N CYS A 106 8.33 6.40 -11.19
CA CYS A 106 9.65 6.24 -10.58
C CYS A 106 10.77 6.69 -11.54
N PRO A 107 12.02 6.85 -11.06
CA PRO A 107 13.15 7.25 -11.90
C PRO A 107 13.43 6.32 -13.09
N ASP A 108 12.97 5.07 -13.04
CA ASP A 108 13.12 4.11 -14.13
C ASP A 108 12.02 4.26 -15.19
N CYS A 109 10.83 4.76 -14.81
CA CYS A 109 9.72 5.05 -15.72
C CYS A 109 9.88 6.40 -16.42
N SER A 110 10.31 7.42 -15.67
CA SER A 110 10.36 8.81 -16.12
C SER A 110 11.56 9.52 -15.51
N GLY A 111 12.27 10.30 -16.33
CA GLY A 111 13.31 11.21 -15.86
C GLY A 111 12.78 12.47 -15.15
N GLU A 112 11.46 12.68 -15.18
CA GLU A 112 10.78 13.83 -14.58
C GLU A 112 9.95 13.40 -13.37
N PHE A 113 9.90 14.27 -12.36
CA PHE A 113 9.08 14.06 -11.17
C PHE A 113 7.59 14.26 -11.47
N GLY A 114 6.83 13.16 -11.51
CA GLY A 114 5.40 13.19 -11.82
C GLY A 114 4.48 13.56 -10.64
N GLY A 115 5.00 13.61 -9.42
CA GLY A 115 4.21 13.83 -8.20
C GLY A 115 4.34 12.69 -7.18
N LEU A 116 3.99 13.02 -5.94
CA LEU A 116 4.06 12.14 -4.78
C LEU A 116 2.76 12.24 -3.98
N TYR A 117 2.17 11.10 -3.65
CA TYR A 117 1.03 10.98 -2.76
C TYR A 117 1.40 10.07 -1.59
N PHE A 118 0.63 10.12 -0.50
CA PHE A 118 0.92 9.30 0.67
C PHE A 118 -0.35 8.96 1.42
N ASN A 119 -0.30 7.85 2.14
CA ASN A 119 -1.26 7.46 3.16
C ASN A 119 -0.55 6.56 4.16
N ASP A 120 -1.09 6.53 5.37
CA ASP A 120 -0.63 5.62 6.40
C ASP A 120 -1.74 4.58 6.61
N PRO A 121 -1.43 3.27 6.58
CA PRO A 121 -2.40 2.28 7.03
C PRO A 121 -2.70 2.59 8.49
N ALA A 122 -3.97 2.67 8.91
CA ALA A 122 -4.17 2.85 10.34
C ALA A 122 -3.60 1.66 11.08
N GLN A 123 -2.98 1.99 12.21
CA GLN A 123 -2.43 1.00 13.10
C GLN A 123 -3.51 -0.03 13.42
N ILE A 124 -3.20 -1.30 13.20
CA ILE A 124 -3.95 -2.38 13.82
C ILE A 124 -3.69 -2.22 15.31
N ILE A 125 -4.62 -1.60 16.02
CA ILE A 125 -4.68 -1.77 17.46
C ILE A 125 -4.94 -3.26 17.62
N GLU A 126 -3.93 -4.03 18.03
CA GLU A 126 -4.10 -5.40 18.48
C GLU A 126 -5.08 -5.34 19.66
N GLN A 127 -6.37 -5.43 19.36
CA GLN A 127 -7.33 -5.78 20.35
C GLN A 127 -7.15 -7.28 20.58
N ASP A 128 -6.52 -7.62 21.70
CA ASP A 128 -6.59 -8.93 22.32
C ASP A 128 -8.05 -9.37 22.36
N HIS A 129 -8.48 -10.18 21.39
CA HIS A 129 -9.80 -10.77 21.41
C HIS A 129 -9.71 -12.26 21.10
N ALA A 130 -9.77 -13.03 22.19
CA ALA A 130 -10.54 -14.26 22.22
C ALA A 130 -11.80 -14.10 21.35
N ALA A 131 -11.88 -14.94 20.31
CA ALA A 131 -13.07 -15.24 19.51
C ALA A 131 -14.06 -14.09 19.26
N GLY A 132 -13.90 -13.36 18.16
CA GLY A 132 -14.95 -12.48 17.64
C GLY A 132 -14.50 -11.64 16.45
N GLU A 133 -15.03 -11.97 15.27
CA GLU A 133 -15.12 -11.16 14.03
C GLU A 133 -13.98 -10.17 13.72
N ARG A 134 -13.07 -10.60 12.82
CA ARG A 134 -12.14 -9.70 12.13
C ARG A 134 -12.93 -8.79 11.18
N ARG A 135 -12.95 -7.49 11.45
CA ARG A 135 -13.52 -6.48 10.56
C ARG A 135 -12.44 -5.92 9.62
N PRO A 136 -12.70 -5.79 8.31
CA PRO A 136 -11.75 -5.19 7.38
C PRO A 136 -11.60 -3.69 7.64
N PHE A 137 -10.38 -3.20 7.47
CA PHE A 137 -9.94 -1.85 7.77
C PHE A 137 -10.06 -0.92 6.53
N MET A 138 -10.42 0.36 6.73
CA MET A 138 -10.66 1.34 5.67
C MET A 138 -9.66 2.50 5.80
N ILE A 139 -8.85 2.75 4.77
CA ILE A 139 -7.87 3.86 4.74
C ILE A 139 -8.51 5.11 4.12
N VAL A 140 -8.37 6.26 4.80
CA VAL A 140 -8.77 7.58 4.28
C VAL A 140 -7.49 8.37 3.96
N PRO A 141 -7.30 8.90 2.73
CA PRO A 141 -6.14 9.73 2.42
C PRO A 141 -6.22 11.08 3.15
N GLY A 142 -5.08 11.53 3.70
CA GLY A 142 -4.91 12.88 4.25
C GLY A 142 -4.19 13.78 3.24
N GLU A 143 -4.70 14.99 3.00
CA GLU A 143 -3.99 16.02 2.22
C GLU A 143 -2.89 16.65 3.09
N ALA A 144 -1.65 16.75 2.58
CA ALA A 144 -0.62 17.59 3.18
C ALA A 144 -0.84 19.04 2.74
N THR A 145 -1.13 19.92 3.68
CA THR A 145 -0.86 21.35 3.52
C THR A 145 0.62 21.62 3.81
N ALA A 146 1.25 22.40 2.93
CA ALA A 146 2.65 22.80 2.96
C ALA A 146 3.09 23.54 4.25
#